data_AF-H8Z2T5-F1
#
_entry.id   AF-H8Z2T5-F1
#
_cell.length_a   1.000
_cell.length_b   1.000
_cell.length_c   1.000
_cell.angle_alpha   90.00
_cell.angle_beta   90.00
_cell.angle_gamma   90.00
#
_symmetry.space_group_name_H-M   'P 1'
#
loop_
_entity.id
_entity.type
_entity.pdbx_description
1 polymer ?
#
loop_
_entity_poly.entity_id
_entity_poly.type
_entity_poly.pdbx_seq_one_letter_code
_entity_poly.pdbx_strand_id
1 'polypeptide(L)'
;MQKYRWEKMKKLQKRICSIPYYRREQYDLLREASIDKETFSISYEEMMAITESTHRDMESKGFHVVRVYVDIYELLEWATSLSISLNPESRTKFAMEKLKELIFSKSVTVCN
;
A
#
# COMPACT_ATOMS: atom_id res chain seq x y z
N MET A 1 -20.74 6.49 -31.95
CA MET A 1 -20.82 6.11 -30.52
C MET A 1 -19.56 5.43 -29.94
N GLN A 2 -18.58 4.99 -30.74
CA GLN A 2 -17.35 4.34 -30.22
C GLN A 2 -16.28 5.30 -29.65
N LYS A 3 -16.23 6.56 -30.11
CA LYS A 3 -15.25 7.57 -29.65
C LYS A 3 -15.39 7.94 -28.16
N TYR A 4 -16.62 7.98 -27.67
CA TYR A 4 -16.95 8.40 -26.30
C TYR A 4 -16.47 7.42 -25.23
N ARG A 5 -16.41 6.12 -25.58
CA ARG A 5 -15.95 5.05 -24.69
C ARG A 5 -14.42 5.04 -24.55
N TRP A 6 -13.70 5.39 -25.63
CA TRP A 6 -12.24 5.48 -25.64
C TRP A 6 -11.70 6.73 -24.92
N GLU A 7 -12.36 7.89 -25.06
CA GLU A 7 -11.96 9.10 -24.33
C GLU A 7 -12.26 9.01 -22.83
N LYS A 8 -13.37 8.37 -22.45
CA LYS A 8 -13.68 8.09 -21.04
C LYS A 8 -12.64 7.14 -20.42
N MET A 9 -12.09 6.20 -21.19
CA MET A 9 -10.98 5.33 -20.76
C MET A 9 -9.64 6.07 -20.69
N LYS A 10 -9.35 6.99 -21.63
CA LYS A 10 -8.13 7.83 -21.62
C LYS A 10 -8.10 8.82 -20.45
N LYS A 11 -9.25 9.36 -20.07
CA LYS A 11 -9.42 10.27 -18.92
C LYS A 11 -9.34 9.56 -17.56
N LEU A 12 -9.23 8.23 -17.57
CA LEU A 12 -9.19 7.36 -16.39
C LEU A 12 -7.86 6.60 -16.25
N GLN A 13 -6.78 7.10 -16.85
CA GLN A 13 -5.43 6.77 -16.37
C GLN A 13 -5.18 7.51 -15.04
N LYS A 14 -6.06 7.29 -14.04
CA LYS A 14 -5.84 7.78 -12.69
C LYS A 14 -4.50 7.20 -12.24
N ARG A 15 -3.61 8.07 -11.76
CA ARG A 15 -2.35 7.63 -11.14
C ARG A 15 -2.73 6.80 -9.92
N ILE A 16 -2.62 5.48 -10.00
CA ILE A 16 -2.91 4.59 -8.88
C ILE A 16 -1.66 4.54 -8.00
N CYS A 17 -1.82 4.73 -6.69
CA CYS A 17 -0.78 4.47 -5.72
C CYS A 17 -1.33 3.65 -4.55
N SER A 18 -0.45 2.95 -3.85
CA SER A 18 -0.78 2.23 -2.62
C SER A 18 -0.22 2.96 -1.42
N ILE A 19 -0.94 2.86 -0.30
CA ILE A 19 -0.44 3.22 1.03
C ILE A 19 -0.60 1.97 1.92
N PRO A 20 0.46 1.52 2.62
CA PRO A 20 0.36 0.43 3.57
C PRO A 20 -0.47 0.85 4.79
N TYR A 21 -1.40 -0.03 5.19
CA TYR A 21 -2.23 0.10 6.38
C TYR A 21 -1.93 -1.07 7.30
N TYR A 22 -1.60 -0.76 8.56
CA TYR A 22 -1.29 -1.76 9.57
C TYR A 22 -2.43 -1.92 10.56
N ARG A 23 -2.60 -3.15 11.05
CA ARG A 23 -3.53 -3.46 12.13
C ARG A 23 -2.90 -3.13 13.47
N ARG A 24 -3.71 -2.66 14.43
CA ARG A 24 -3.22 -2.29 15.76
C ARG A 24 -2.57 -3.49 16.44
N GLU A 25 -3.17 -4.67 16.30
CA GLU A 25 -2.74 -5.91 16.96
C GLU A 25 -1.38 -6.41 16.46
N GLN A 26 -0.96 -6.02 15.26
CA GLN A 26 0.33 -6.39 14.68
C GLN A 26 1.33 -5.22 14.70
N TYR A 27 0.96 -4.06 15.24
CA TYR A 27 1.80 -2.86 15.18
C TYR A 27 3.10 -3.03 15.97
N ASP A 28 3.03 -3.61 17.17
CA ASP A 28 4.23 -3.84 17.99
C ASP A 28 5.20 -4.82 17.31
N LEU A 29 4.67 -5.85 16.62
CA LEU A 29 5.49 -6.76 15.83
C LEU A 29 6.20 -6.04 14.68
N LEU A 30 5.49 -5.15 13.98
CA LEU A 30 6.08 -4.31 12.93
C LEU A 30 7.23 -3.47 13.50
N ARG A 31 7.03 -2.86 14.68
CA ARG A 31 8.05 -2.03 15.34
C ARG A 31 9.30 -2.83 15.66
N GLU A 32 9.15 -3.97 16.32
CA GLU A 32 10.28 -4.80 16.75
C GLU A 32 11.08 -5.36 15.58
N ALA A 33 10.42 -5.71 14.48
CA ALA A 33 11.08 -6.25 13.29
C ALA A 33 11.72 -5.19 12.39
N SER A 34 11.37 -3.92 12.55
CA SER A 34 11.86 -2.81 11.74
C SER A 34 13.28 -2.40 12.16
N ILE A 35 14.20 -2.25 11.19
CA ILE A 35 15.55 -1.73 11.49
C ILE A 35 15.52 -0.26 11.92
N ASP A 36 14.47 0.45 11.51
CA ASP A 36 14.21 1.85 11.83
C ASP A 36 13.46 2.00 13.16
N LYS A 37 13.41 0.98 14.03
CA LYS A 37 12.65 1.00 15.28
C LYS A 37 12.91 2.20 16.18
N GLU A 38 14.13 2.75 16.16
CA GLU A 38 14.51 3.92 16.97
C GLU A 38 13.88 5.22 16.46
N THR A 39 13.68 5.34 15.13
CA THR A 39 12.93 6.45 14.53
C THR A 39 11.44 6.16 14.42
N PHE A 40 11.06 4.90 14.59
CA PHE A 40 9.69 4.40 14.68
C PHE A 40 9.13 4.55 16.12
N SER A 41 9.32 5.72 16.72
CA SER A 41 8.95 5.99 18.12
C SER A 41 7.48 6.39 18.31
N ILE A 42 6.74 6.56 17.22
CA ILE A 42 5.34 7.01 17.25
C ILE A 42 4.38 5.90 17.69
N SER A 43 3.28 6.30 18.30
CA SER A 43 2.15 5.41 18.64
C SER A 43 1.43 4.91 17.37
N TYR A 44 0.64 3.85 17.53
CA TYR A 44 -0.22 3.36 16.47
C TYR A 44 -1.18 4.45 15.98
N GLU A 45 -1.73 5.22 16.91
CA GLU A 45 -2.69 6.29 16.65
C GLU A 45 -2.05 7.41 15.82
N GLU A 46 -0.82 7.81 16.16
CA GLU A 46 -0.06 8.81 15.40
C GLU A 46 0.29 8.29 14.00
N MET A 47 0.76 7.05 13.89
CA MET A 47 1.04 6.41 12.60
C MET A 47 -0.20 6.37 11.72
N MET A 48 -1.36 5.98 12.28
CA MET A 48 -2.62 5.92 11.55
C MET A 48 -3.09 7.33 11.13
N ALA A 49 -2.92 8.34 11.99
CA ALA A 49 -3.25 9.72 11.66
C ALA A 49 -2.40 10.24 10.49
N ILE A 50 -1.09 9.96 10.49
CA ILE A 50 -0.18 10.30 9.38
C ILE A 50 -0.59 9.56 8.10
N THR A 51 -0.92 8.28 8.20
CA THR A 51 -1.34 7.43 7.08
C THR A 51 -2.62 7.93 6.43
N GLU A 52 -3.63 8.30 7.23
CA GLU A 52 -4.89 8.87 6.75
C GLU A 52 -4.70 10.30 6.20
N SER A 53 -3.82 11.11 6.79
CA SER A 53 -3.48 12.42 6.23
C SER A 53 -2.82 12.29 4.86
N THR A 54 -1.87 11.37 4.72
CA THR A 54 -1.18 11.09 3.45
C THR A 54 -2.16 10.56 2.40
N HIS A 55 -3.11 9.71 2.81
CA HIS A 55 -4.18 9.24 1.94
C HIS A 55 -4.97 10.41 1.35
N ARG A 56 -5.49 11.30 2.21
CA ARG A 56 -6.29 12.45 1.77
C ARG A 56 -5.50 13.42 0.89
N ASP A 57 -4.24 13.69 1.25
CA ASP A 57 -3.36 14.55 0.47
C ASP A 57 -3.15 13.98 -0.96
N MET A 58 -2.88 12.68 -1.07
CA MET A 58 -2.68 12.02 -2.35
C MET A 58 -3.98 11.98 -3.19
N GLU A 59 -5.14 11.72 -2.58
CA GLU A 59 -6.42 11.82 -3.27
C GLU A 59 -6.70 13.24 -3.78
N SER A 60 -6.39 14.27 -2.97
CA SER A 60 -6.54 15.68 -3.38
C SER A 60 -5.67 16.06 -4.58
N LYS A 61 -4.52 15.38 -4.75
CA LYS A 61 -3.59 15.51 -5.89
C LYS A 61 -4.03 14.69 -7.12
N GLY A 62 -5.23 14.10 -7.09
CA GLY A 62 -5.81 13.36 -8.20
C GLY A 62 -5.30 11.92 -8.35
N PHE A 63 -4.68 11.36 -7.31
CA PHE A 63 -4.34 9.94 -7.29
C PHE A 63 -5.57 9.11 -6.88
N HIS A 64 -5.64 7.89 -7.40
CA HIS A 64 -6.52 6.87 -6.82
C HIS A 64 -5.71 6.07 -5.80
N VAL A 65 -5.91 6.38 -4.53
CA VAL A 65 -5.16 5.77 -3.43
C VAL A 65 -5.83 4.46 -3.02
N VAL A 66 -5.10 3.36 -3.09
CA VAL A 66 -5.54 2.05 -2.62
C VAL A 66 -4.97 1.82 -1.23
N ARG A 67 -5.85 1.61 -0.25
CA ARG A 67 -5.45 1.13 1.08
C ARG A 67 -5.05 -0.33 0.94
N VAL A 68 -3.79 -0.64 1.24
CA VAL A 68 -3.27 -2.01 1.25
C VAL A 68 -3.10 -2.43 2.70
N TYR A 69 -3.98 -3.30 3.17
CA TYR A 69 -3.82 -3.88 4.50
C TYR A 69 -2.67 -4.88 4.47
N VAL A 70 -1.62 -4.58 5.21
CA VAL A 70 -0.41 -5.40 5.26
C VAL A 70 -0.48 -6.33 6.46
N ASP A 71 -0.38 -7.64 6.20
CA ASP A 71 -0.09 -8.61 7.24
C ASP A 71 1.41 -8.61 7.52
N ILE A 72 1.77 -8.44 8.79
CA ILE A 72 3.18 -8.35 9.19
C ILE A 72 3.91 -9.68 9.03
N TYR A 73 3.25 -10.82 9.25
CA TYR A 73 3.88 -12.12 9.06
C TYR A 73 4.25 -12.35 7.59
N GLU A 74 3.32 -12.04 6.68
CA GLU A 74 3.56 -12.14 5.25
C GLU A 74 4.67 -11.18 4.77
N LEU A 75 4.69 -9.97 5.33
CA LEU A 75 5.75 -9.00 5.06
C LEU A 75 7.13 -9.51 5.49
N LEU A 76 7.22 -10.17 6.64
CA LEU A 76 8.47 -10.76 7.15
C LEU A 76 8.93 -11.95 6.32
N GLU A 77 8.00 -12.83 5.93
CA GLU A 77 8.29 -13.93 5.02
C GLU A 77 8.81 -13.41 3.67
N TRP A 78 8.14 -12.39 3.11
CA TRP A 78 8.56 -11.76 1.87
C TRP A 78 9.94 -11.10 1.99
N ALA A 79 10.18 -10.33 3.06
CA ALA A 79 11.47 -9.69 3.29
C ALA A 79 12.60 -10.72 3.44
N THR A 80 12.33 -11.82 4.17
CA THR A 80 13.26 -12.94 4.34
C THR A 80 13.56 -13.63 3.01
N SER A 81 12.54 -13.87 2.18
CA SER A 81 12.72 -14.52 0.86
C SER A 81 13.61 -13.72 -0.09
N LEU A 82 13.67 -12.39 0.10
CA LEU A 82 14.49 -11.47 -0.69
C LEU A 82 15.80 -11.09 0.00
N SER A 83 16.07 -11.60 1.20
CA SER A 83 17.23 -11.23 2.03
C SER A 83 17.34 -9.71 2.24
N ILE A 84 16.21 -9.02 2.45
CA ILE A 84 16.17 -7.57 2.70
C ILE A 84 15.71 -7.26 4.12
N SER A 85 16.19 -6.15 4.66
CA SER A 85 15.78 -5.66 5.97
C SER A 85 14.45 -4.89 5.90
N LEU A 86 13.70 -4.92 7.00
CA LEU A 86 12.44 -4.22 7.09
C LEU A 86 12.66 -2.73 7.45
N ASN A 87 12.36 -1.84 6.50
CA ASN A 87 12.56 -0.40 6.60
C ASN A 87 11.41 0.33 5.84
N PRO A 88 11.33 1.68 5.85
CA PRO A 88 10.26 2.40 5.13
C PRO A 88 10.14 2.05 3.63
N GLU A 89 11.27 1.84 2.96
CA GLU A 89 11.30 1.55 1.53
C GLU A 89 10.79 0.14 1.23
N SER A 90 11.24 -0.88 1.97
CA SER A 90 10.81 -2.27 1.77
C SER A 90 9.32 -2.45 2.09
N ARG A 91 8.81 -1.74 3.10
CA ARG A 91 7.36 -1.69 3.42
C ARG A 91 6.53 -1.11 2.28
N THR A 92 7.01 -0.02 1.68
CA THR A 92 6.36 0.60 0.52
C THR A 92 6.37 -0.35 -0.68
N LYS A 93 7.52 -0.99 -0.95
CA LYS A 93 7.68 -1.95 -2.03
C LYS A 93 6.75 -3.15 -1.88
N PHE A 94 6.63 -3.71 -0.67
CA PHE A 94 5.67 -4.79 -0.40
C PHE A 94 4.22 -4.35 -0.69
N ALA A 95 3.81 -3.16 -0.23
CA ALA A 95 2.49 -2.63 -0.52
C ALA A 95 2.24 -2.43 -2.02
N MET A 96 3.27 -2.11 -2.81
CA MET A 96 3.19 -2.06 -4.27
C MET A 96 3.03 -3.45 -4.90
N GLU A 97 3.74 -4.47 -4.43
CA GLU A 97 3.53 -5.85 -4.92
C GLU A 97 2.11 -6.33 -4.63
N LYS A 98 1.60 -6.08 -3.43
CA LYS A 98 0.19 -6.37 -3.07
C LYS A 98 -0.82 -5.61 -3.93
N LEU A 99 -0.54 -4.36 -4.24
CA LEU A 99 -1.36 -3.60 -5.18
C LEU A 99 -1.38 -4.25 -6.57
N LYS A 100 -0.22 -4.70 -7.08
CA LYS A 100 -0.16 -5.39 -8.37
C LYS A 100 -0.98 -6.69 -8.36
N GLU A 101 -0.86 -7.49 -7.30
CA GLU A 101 -1.66 -8.70 -7.11
C GLU A 101 -3.17 -8.40 -7.11
N LEU A 102 -3.59 -7.35 -6.40
CA LEU A 102 -4.99 -6.92 -6.35
C LEU A 102 -5.51 -6.44 -7.71
N ILE A 103 -4.70 -5.69 -8.45
CA ILE A 103 -5.06 -5.23 -9.80
C ILE A 103 -5.15 -6.43 -10.75
N PHE A 104 -4.17 -7.34 -10.69
CA PHE A 104 -4.13 -8.52 -11.54
C PHE A 104 -5.30 -9.46 -11.26
N SER A 105 -5.56 -9.77 -9.98
CA SER A 105 -6.71 -10.59 -9.56
C SER A 105 -8.04 -10.00 -10.06
N LYS A 106 -8.26 -8.69 -9.89
CA LYS A 106 -9.47 -8.02 -10.40
C LYS A 106 -9.57 -8.04 -11.92
N SER A 107 -8.44 -7.99 -12.64
CA SER A 107 -8.44 -8.09 -14.10
C SER A 107 -8.82 -9.50 -14.59
N VAL A 108 -8.49 -10.53 -13.82
CA VAL A 108 -8.85 -11.93 -14.12
C VAL A 108 -10.34 -12.19 -13.87
N THR A 109 -10.97 -11.56 -12.87
CA THR A 109 -12.41 -11.73 -12.58
C THR A 109 -13.34 -11.08 -13.61
N VAL A 110 -12.85 -10.15 -14.45
CA VAL A 110 -13.66 -9.47 -15.48
C VAL A 110 -13.80 -10.31 -16.76
N CYS A 111 -13.08 -11.42 -16.87
CA CYS A 111 -13.23 -12.39 -17.95
C CYS A 111 -13.96 -13.64 -17.45
N ASN A 112 -15.29 -13.55 -17.30
CA ASN A 112 -16.21 -14.69 -17.30
C ASN A 112 -17.58 -14.24 -17.80
#